data_AF-A0A7V1IGK6-F1
#
_entry.id   AF-A0A7V1IGK6-F1
#
_cell.length_a   1.000
_cell.length_b   1.000
_cell.length_c   1.000
_cell.angle_alpha   90.00
_cell.angle_beta   90.00
_cell.angle_gamma   90.00
#
_symmetry.space_group_name_H-M   'P 1'
#
loop_
_entity.id
_entity.type
_entity.pdbx_description
1 polymer ?
#
loop_
_entity_poly.entity_id
_entity_poly.type
_entity_poly.pdbx_seq_one_letter_code
_entity_poly.pdbx_strand_id
1 'polypeptide(L)'
;MKIAFAARVKAPTRELPPKLLLPIAALSELGGTVAGLTRPPLPLLGLHFAMYGEYVGSDIAGEELGYRPQPVDDALSRAVAWYRAHGYL
;
A
#
# COMPACT_ATOMS: atom_id res chain seq x y z
N MET A 1 1.10 6.31 -11.83
CA MET A 1 1.39 7.23 -10.71
C MET A 1 0.14 8.04 -10.28
N LYS A 2 -0.98 7.37 -10.00
CA LYS A 2 -2.24 8.06 -9.63
C LYS A 2 -2.18 8.66 -8.21
N ILE A 3 -1.51 7.98 -7.29
CA ILE A 3 -1.33 8.43 -5.89
C ILE A 3 -0.46 9.70 -5.82
N ALA A 4 0.70 9.73 -6.49
CA ALA A 4 1.58 10.89 -6.48
C ALA A 4 0.90 12.14 -7.06
N PHE A 5 0.11 11.96 -8.12
CA PHE A 5 -0.72 13.02 -8.69
C PHE A 5 -1.77 13.52 -7.68
N ALA A 6 -2.54 12.61 -7.06
CA ALA A 6 -3.54 12.97 -6.06
C ALA A 6 -2.92 13.70 -4.85
N ALA A 7 -1.77 13.23 -4.37
CA ALA A 7 -1.02 13.82 -3.25
C ALA A 7 -0.28 15.12 -3.61
N ARG A 8 -0.14 15.45 -4.90
CA ARG A 8 0.66 16.56 -5.43
C ARG A 8 2.14 16.51 -5.02
N VAL A 9 2.72 15.31 -5.05
CA VAL A 9 4.14 15.09 -4.72
C VAL A 9 4.91 14.63 -5.95
N LYS A 10 6.23 14.86 -5.96
CA LYS A 10 7.10 14.35 -7.01
C LYS A 10 7.05 12.82 -6.99
N ALA A 11 6.71 12.24 -8.13
CA ALA A 11 6.53 10.82 -8.21
C ALA A 11 7.89 10.08 -8.27
N PRO A 12 8.02 8.91 -7.61
CA PRO A 12 9.28 8.17 -7.56
C PRO A 12 9.61 7.55 -8.92
N THR A 13 10.80 7.81 -9.46
CA THR A 13 11.19 7.40 -10.82
C THR A 13 12.11 6.18 -10.86
N ARG A 14 12.56 5.69 -9.72
CA ARG A 14 13.51 4.56 -9.63
C ARG A 14 12.78 3.32 -9.13
N GLU A 15 12.89 2.23 -9.87
CA GLU A 15 12.40 0.93 -9.46
C GLU A 15 13.50 0.19 -8.70
N LEU A 16 13.17 -0.28 -7.50
CA LEU A 16 14.06 -1.10 -6.70
C LEU A 16 13.63 -2.56 -6.83
N PRO A 17 14.52 -3.49 -7.20
CA PRO A 17 14.18 -4.91 -7.28
C PRO A 17 13.74 -5.43 -5.90
N PRO A 18 12.51 -5.95 -5.75
CA PRO A 18 11.99 -6.37 -4.45
C PRO A 18 12.86 -7.44 -3.75
N LYS A 19 13.49 -8.33 -4.54
CA LYS A 19 14.37 -9.38 -4.01
C LYS A 19 15.59 -8.82 -3.25
N LEU A 20 16.09 -7.65 -3.64
CA LEU A 20 17.20 -6.99 -2.95
C LEU A 20 16.77 -6.39 -1.59
N LEU A 21 15.47 -6.16 -1.41
CA LEU A 21 14.91 -5.60 -0.18
C LEU A 21 14.55 -6.66 0.86
N LEU A 22 14.50 -7.95 0.48
CA LEU A 22 14.18 -9.06 1.39
C LEU A 22 15.02 -9.09 2.67
N PRO A 23 16.37 -9.02 2.62
CA PRO A 23 17.17 -9.02 3.86
C PRO A 23 16.90 -7.79 4.73
N ILE A 24 16.66 -6.63 4.10
CA ILE A 24 16.36 -5.38 4.81
C ILE A 24 15.02 -5.48 5.52
N ALA A 25 14.01 -6.05 4.85
CA ALA A 25 12.69 -6.27 5.42
C ALA A 25 12.74 -7.27 6.60
N ALA A 26 13.50 -8.37 6.48
CA ALA A 26 13.69 -9.32 7.56
C ALA A 26 14.33 -8.67 8.80
N LEU A 27 15.39 -7.87 8.60
CA LEU A 27 16.01 -7.10 9.69
C LEU A 27 15.05 -6.09 10.30
N SER A 28 14.22 -5.43 9.50
CA SER A 28 13.22 -4.48 9.97
C SER A 28 12.14 -5.14 10.82
N GLU A 29 11.69 -6.35 10.46
CA GLU A 29 10.70 -7.10 11.26
C GLU A 29 11.28 -7.59 12.59
N LEU A 30 12.50 -8.15 12.56
CA LEU A 30 13.19 -8.58 13.77
C LEU A 30 13.46 -7.39 14.70
N GLY A 31 14.00 -6.30 14.15
CA GLY A 31 14.24 -5.07 14.90
C GLY A 31 12.95 -4.47 15.47
N GLY A 32 11.86 -4.47 14.70
CA GLY A 32 10.55 -4.01 15.16
C GLY A 32 9.99 -4.86 16.31
N THR A 33 10.16 -6.18 16.23
CA THR A 33 9.74 -7.12 17.28
C THR A 33 10.53 -6.90 18.56
N VAL A 34 11.85 -6.77 18.46
CA VAL A 34 12.73 -6.53 19.61
C VAL A 34 12.49 -5.15 20.24
N ALA A 35 12.25 -4.14 19.42
CA ALA A 35 11.97 -2.78 19.90
C ALA A 35 10.53 -2.58 20.40
N GLY A 36 9.68 -3.62 20.37
CA GLY A 36 8.28 -3.53 20.79
C GLY A 36 7.43 -2.60 19.91
N LEU A 37 7.86 -2.36 18.67
CA LEU A 37 7.11 -1.53 17.73
C LEU A 37 5.86 -2.27 17.26
N THR A 38 4.71 -1.59 17.27
CA THR A 38 3.44 -2.16 16.80
C THR A 38 3.48 -2.51 15.30
N ARG A 39 4.32 -1.81 14.53
CA ARG A 39 4.52 -2.09 13.10
C ARG A 39 5.95 -1.77 12.67
N PRO A 40 6.65 -2.70 12.01
CA PRO A 40 7.96 -2.42 11.44
C PRO A 40 7.83 -1.46 10.24
N PRO A 41 8.81 -0.58 10.00
CA PRO A 41 8.80 0.32 8.84
C PRO A 41 8.73 -0.42 7.49
N LEU A 42 9.42 -1.56 7.37
CA LEU A 42 9.42 -2.40 6.18
C LEU A 42 9.03 -3.86 6.53
N PRO A 43 7.73 -4.20 6.51
CA PRO A 43 7.29 -5.57 6.75
C PRO A 43 7.60 -6.49 5.56
N LEU A 44 8.02 -7.73 5.85
CA LEU A 44 8.19 -8.82 4.87
C LEU A 44 6.87 -9.08 4.15
N LEU A 45 5.75 -9.06 4.88
CA LEU A 45 4.42 -9.25 4.29
C LEU A 45 4.11 -8.19 3.22
N GLY A 46 4.48 -6.93 3.46
CA GLY A 46 4.30 -5.86 2.47
C GLY A 46 5.15 -6.07 1.23
N LEU A 47 6.37 -6.57 1.39
CA LEU A 47 7.26 -6.90 0.28
C LEU A 47 6.77 -8.12 -0.52
N HIS A 48 6.17 -9.10 0.15
CA HIS A 48 5.53 -10.25 -0.48
C HIS A 48 4.41 -9.80 -1.41
N PHE A 49 3.49 -8.96 -0.93
CA PHE A 49 2.41 -8.42 -1.75
C PHE A 49 2.91 -7.60 -2.94
N ALA A 50 4.01 -6.86 -2.78
CA ALA A 50 4.62 -6.12 -3.89
C ALA A 50 5.24 -7.03 -4.96
N MET A 51 5.74 -8.22 -4.57
CA MET A 51 6.35 -9.18 -5.51
C MET A 51 5.33 -9.97 -6.30
N TYR A 52 4.29 -10.47 -5.64
CA TYR A 52 3.38 -11.46 -6.24
C TYR A 52 2.06 -10.84 -6.71
N GLY A 53 1.68 -9.69 -6.17
CA GLY A 53 0.39 -9.06 -6.42
C GLY A 53 -0.76 -9.90 -5.86
N GLU A 54 -1.73 -9.26 -5.24
CA GLU A 54 -2.94 -9.93 -4.75
C GLU A 54 -4.12 -9.44 -5.58
N TYR A 55 -4.45 -10.19 -6.63
CA TYR A 55 -5.59 -9.90 -7.49
C TYR A 55 -6.72 -10.87 -7.15
N VAL A 56 -7.85 -10.31 -6.75
CA VAL A 56 -9.02 -11.10 -6.36
C VAL A 56 -10.21 -10.63 -7.19
N GLY A 57 -10.96 -11.59 -7.75
CA GLY A 57 -12.23 -11.32 -8.40
C GLY A 57 -13.25 -10.81 -7.39
N SER A 58 -14.19 -9.99 -7.85
CA SER A 58 -15.30 -9.49 -7.03
C SER A 58 -16.66 -9.94 -7.57
N ASP A 59 -16.67 -10.98 -8.40
CA ASP A 59 -17.84 -11.44 -9.16
C ASP A 59 -18.96 -11.91 -8.23
N ILE A 60 -18.62 -12.74 -7.23
CA ILE A 60 -19.58 -13.21 -6.21
C ILE A 60 -20.21 -12.03 -5.46
N ALA A 61 -19.41 -11.02 -5.10
CA ALA A 61 -19.94 -9.84 -4.44
C ALA A 61 -20.88 -9.04 -5.36
N GLY A 62 -20.57 -8.99 -6.66
CA GLY A 62 -21.44 -8.37 -7.65
C GLY A 62 -22.78 -9.07 -7.78
N GLU A 63 -22.77 -10.40 -7.85
CA GLU A 63 -23.96 -11.24 -8.04
C GLU A 63 -24.83 -11.32 -6.79
N GLU A 64 -24.24 -11.61 -5.63
CA GLU A 64 -25.00 -11.87 -4.40
C GLU A 64 -25.34 -10.60 -3.62
N LEU A 65 -24.44 -9.61 -3.63
CA LEU A 65 -24.57 -8.40 -2.81
C LEU A 65 -24.92 -7.15 -3.64
N GLY A 66 -25.01 -7.29 -4.97
CA GLY A 66 -25.19 -6.14 -5.86
C GLY A 66 -24.01 -5.17 -5.82
N TYR A 67 -22.82 -5.65 -5.45
CA TYR A 67 -21.63 -4.82 -5.31
C TYR A 67 -21.22 -4.20 -6.66
N ARG A 68 -21.14 -2.87 -6.70
CA ARG A 68 -20.74 -2.11 -7.89
C ARG A 68 -19.55 -1.20 -7.55
N PRO A 69 -18.30 -1.63 -7.78
CA PRO A 69 -17.14 -0.82 -7.47
C PRO A 69 -17.12 0.46 -8.31
N GLN A 70 -16.80 1.58 -7.66
CA GLN A 70 -16.62 2.87 -8.32
C GLN A 70 -15.18 3.01 -8.85
N PRO A 71 -14.92 3.97 -9.76
CA PRO A 71 -13.57 4.26 -10.22
C PRO A 71 -12.59 4.53 -9.07
N VAL A 72 -11.39 3.95 -9.16
CA VAL A 72 -10.36 4.05 -8.11
C VAL A 72 -9.82 5.47 -7.93
N ASP A 73 -9.83 6.28 -8.99
CA ASP A 73 -9.27 7.65 -8.98
C ASP A 73 -10.00 8.56 -7.96
N ASP A 74 -11.32 8.44 -7.87
CA ASP A 74 -12.12 9.20 -6.90
C ASP A 74 -11.84 8.73 -5.47
N ALA A 75 -11.68 7.42 -5.27
CA ALA A 75 -11.36 6.84 -3.97
C ALA A 75 -9.98 7.30 -3.48
N LEU A 76 -8.98 7.31 -4.36
CA LEU A 76 -7.63 7.82 -4.04
C LEU A 76 -7.66 9.31 -3.67
N SER A 77 -8.43 10.11 -4.41
CA SER A 77 -8.56 11.55 -4.15
C SER A 77 -9.19 11.82 -2.78
N ARG A 78 -10.25 11.08 -2.42
CA ARG A 78 -10.88 11.17 -1.09
C ARG A 78 -9.93 10.74 0.02
N ALA A 79 -9.19 9.65 -0.18
CA ALA A 79 -8.23 9.17 0.80
C ALA A 79 -7.15 10.23 1.06
N VAL A 80 -6.51 10.77 0.02
CA VAL A 80 -5.49 11.81 0.16
C VAL A 80 -6.05 13.06 0.85
N ALA A 81 -7.27 13.48 0.51
CA ALA A 81 -7.91 14.61 1.16
C ALA A 81 -8.09 14.38 2.68
N TRP A 82 -8.47 13.16 3.08
CA TRP A 82 -8.56 12.77 4.48
C TRP A 82 -7.19 12.83 5.18
N TYR A 83 -6.14 12.26 4.59
CA TYR A 83 -4.79 12.31 5.17
C TYR A 83 -4.29 13.75 5.34
N ARG A 84 -4.57 14.63 4.36
CA ARG A 84 -4.23 16.06 4.45
C ARG A 84 -4.97 16.75 5.58
N ALA A 85 -6.28 16.50 5.72
CA ALA A 85 -7.11 17.12 6.74
C ALA A 85 -6.67 16.77 8.17
N HIS A 86 -6.02 15.62 8.36
CA HIS A 86 -5.53 15.15 9.65
C HIS A 86 -4.03 15.45 9.89
N GLY A 87 -3.36 16.14 8.96
CA GLY A 87 -1.95 16.52 9.11
C GLY A 87 -0.96 15.36 8.98
N TYR A 88 -1.32 14.29 8.25
CA TYR A 88 -0.45 13.13 8.02
C TYR A 88 0.38 13.20 6.72
N LEU A 89 0.23 14.26 5.93
CA LEU A 89 0.96 14.48 4.66
C LEU A 89 1.98 15.60 4.77
#